data_AF-A0A9Q0ZZN1-F1
#
_entry.id   AF-A0A9Q0ZZN1-F1
#
_cell.length_a   1.000
_cell.length_b   1.000
_cell.length_c   1.000
_cell.angle_alpha   90.00
_cell.angle_beta   90.00
_cell.angle_gamma   90.00
#
_symmetry.space_group_name_H-M   'P 1'
#
loop_
_entity.id
_entity.type
_entity.pdbx_description
1 polymer ?
#
loop_
_entity_poly.entity_id
_entity_poly.type
_entity_poly.pdbx_seq_one_letter_code
_entity_poly.pdbx_strand_id
1 'polypeptide(L)'
;MGFSSSSGSSWPSKLKSVVIRGCRKLLAGCDKWGMGRFPSLSTLSLDYSDEVESPLKQRAFFPTPFTFLSIRDLPNLKSLELQGFTFLYGLELEDCPELQSLSEVSLPSDLFSLYIRSCPLLEQRCLQDTGEDWPKISNVPNIVIG
;
A
#
# COMPACT_ATOMS: atom_id res chain seq x y z
N MET A 1 -34.81 23.89 -10.11
CA MET A 1 -34.57 23.60 -8.68
C MET A 1 -33.21 22.92 -8.60
N GLY A 2 -32.23 23.60 -8.01
CA GLY A 2 -30.84 23.16 -7.97
C GLY A 2 -30.63 22.06 -6.94
N PHE A 3 -29.76 21.10 -7.26
CA PHE A 3 -29.31 20.11 -6.30
C PHE A 3 -28.34 20.77 -5.32
N SER A 4 -28.78 20.95 -4.08
CA SER A 4 -27.96 21.43 -2.98
C SER A 4 -26.91 20.37 -2.64
N SER A 5 -25.64 20.75 -2.75
CA SER A 5 -24.50 20.00 -2.25
C SER A 5 -24.54 19.92 -0.72
N SER A 6 -24.84 18.75 -0.16
CA SER A 6 -24.59 18.48 1.26
C SER A 6 -23.14 18.06 1.46
N SER A 7 -22.29 19.04 1.76
CA SER A 7 -20.96 18.86 2.34
C SER A 7 -21.09 18.22 3.73
N GLY A 8 -20.42 17.10 3.98
CA GLY A 8 -20.31 16.56 5.33
C GLY A 8 -20.15 15.05 5.48
N SER A 9 -19.29 14.39 4.70
CA SER A 9 -18.80 13.06 5.09
C SER A 9 -17.75 13.24 6.20
N SER A 10 -18.16 13.32 7.47
CA SER A 10 -17.21 13.19 8.59
C SER A 10 -16.85 11.71 8.72
N TRP A 11 -15.55 11.41 8.66
CA TRP A 11 -15.06 10.04 8.81
C TRP A 11 -14.77 9.76 10.30
N PRO A 12 -14.83 8.50 10.75
CA PRO A 12 -14.73 8.20 12.16
C PRO A 12 -13.31 8.48 12.69
N SER A 13 -13.18 9.44 13.61
CA SER A 13 -11.90 9.84 14.21
C SER A 13 -11.20 8.74 15.02
N LYS A 14 -11.91 7.66 15.36
CA LYS A 14 -11.39 6.48 16.09
C LYS A 14 -11.04 5.30 15.17
N LEU A 15 -11.21 5.45 13.86
CA LEU A 15 -11.00 4.36 12.91
C LEU A 15 -9.52 4.04 12.82
N LYS A 16 -9.14 2.83 13.28
CA LYS A 16 -7.75 2.36 13.29
C LYS A 16 -7.42 1.47 12.10
N SER A 17 -8.39 0.73 11.60
CA SER A 17 -8.21 -0.21 10.49
C SER A 17 -9.28 0.04 9.43
N VAL A 18 -8.84 0.09 8.17
CA VAL A 18 -9.70 0.16 7.00
C VAL A 18 -9.34 -1.01 6.10
N VAL A 19 -10.33 -1.87 5.83
CA VAL A 19 -10.24 -2.90 4.81
C VAL A 19 -11.09 -2.46 3.63
N ILE A 20 -10.48 -2.42 2.46
CA ILE A 20 -11.11 -2.01 1.22
C ILE A 20 -11.10 -3.21 0.27
N ARG A 21 -12.29 -3.58 -0.20
CA ARG A 21 -12.51 -4.70 -1.12
C ARG A 21 -13.08 -4.24 -2.45
N GLY A 22 -12.67 -4.86 -3.55
CA GLY A 22 -13.23 -4.68 -4.89
C GLY A 22 -13.07 -3.27 -5.46
N CYS A 23 -12.03 -2.54 -5.05
CA CYS A 23 -12.01 -1.08 -5.19
C CYS A 23 -11.33 -0.57 -6.46
N ARG A 24 -12.18 -0.39 -7.46
CA ARG A 24 -11.86 0.06 -8.82
C ARG A 24 -11.47 1.54 -9.00
N LYS A 25 -11.46 2.35 -7.94
CA LYS A 25 -11.24 3.81 -8.10
C LYS A 25 -10.56 4.45 -6.92
N LEU A 26 -10.30 3.67 -5.87
CA LEU A 26 -10.01 4.24 -4.57
C LEU A 26 -8.58 4.77 -4.49
N LEU A 27 -7.66 4.10 -5.18
CA LEU A 27 -6.24 4.45 -5.21
C LEU A 27 -5.96 5.58 -6.22
N ALA A 28 -6.74 5.67 -7.30
CA ALA A 28 -6.77 6.85 -8.16
C ALA A 28 -7.38 8.10 -7.47
N GLY A 29 -8.00 7.93 -6.30
CA GLY A 29 -8.63 8.98 -5.51
C GLY A 29 -8.02 9.19 -4.12
N CYS A 30 -6.84 8.62 -3.83
CA CYS A 30 -6.21 8.74 -2.52
C CYS A 30 -5.77 10.18 -2.20
N ASP A 31 -5.55 11.00 -3.23
CA ASP A 31 -5.39 12.46 -3.16
C ASP A 31 -6.60 13.16 -2.51
N LYS A 32 -7.80 12.61 -2.68
CA LYS A 32 -9.07 13.14 -2.13
C LYS A 32 -9.44 12.59 -0.77
N TRP A 33 -8.65 11.67 -0.21
CA TRP A 33 -8.96 11.10 1.11
C TRP A 33 -8.93 12.15 2.21
N GLY A 34 -8.27 13.30 1.97
CA GLY A 34 -8.30 14.46 2.85
C GLY A 34 -7.52 14.15 4.13
N MET A 35 -6.29 14.66 4.20
CA MET A 35 -5.26 14.32 5.19
C MET A 35 -5.56 14.72 6.66
N GLY A 36 -6.82 15.06 6.99
CA GLY A 36 -7.33 15.25 8.35
C GLY A 36 -8.51 14.34 8.71
N ARG A 37 -8.91 13.41 7.82
CA ARG A 37 -10.08 12.53 8.03
C ARG A 37 -9.82 11.30 8.87
N PHE A 38 -8.56 10.87 8.98
CA PHE A 38 -8.19 9.62 9.65
C PHE A 38 -7.00 9.80 10.62
N PRO A 39 -7.16 10.62 11.67
CA PRO A 39 -6.06 10.92 12.60
C PRO A 39 -5.61 9.72 13.45
N SER A 40 -6.26 8.57 13.34
CA SER A 40 -5.96 7.37 14.13
C SER A 40 -5.80 6.12 13.29
N LEU A 41 -5.78 6.24 11.96
CA LEU A 41 -5.64 5.08 11.09
C LEU A 41 -4.22 4.53 11.17
N SER A 42 -4.11 3.26 11.52
CA SER A 42 -2.86 2.53 11.65
C SER A 42 -2.76 1.35 10.70
N THR A 43 -3.86 0.95 10.07
CA THR A 43 -3.89 -0.23 9.19
C THR A 43 -4.76 0.04 7.97
N LEU A 44 -4.17 -0.20 6.79
CA LEU A 44 -4.84 -0.15 5.50
C LEU A 44 -4.68 -1.52 4.83
N SER A 45 -5.79 -2.20 4.57
CA SER A 45 -5.79 -3.45 3.82
C SER A 45 -6.56 -3.26 2.51
N LEU A 46 -5.93 -3.64 1.42
CA LEU A 46 -6.45 -3.63 0.06
C LEU A 46 -6.56 -5.10 -0.36
N ASP A 47 -7.78 -5.57 -0.59
CA ASP A 47 -8.08 -6.99 -0.74
C ASP A 47 -8.98 -7.17 -1.98
N TYR A 48 -8.61 -8.04 -2.93
CA TYR A 48 -9.36 -8.35 -4.15
C TYR A 48 -9.75 -7.12 -5.01
N SER A 49 -9.14 -6.92 -6.19
CA SER A 49 -9.58 -5.87 -7.14
C SER A 49 -9.57 -6.35 -8.59
N ASP A 50 -10.67 -6.11 -9.29
CA ASP A 50 -10.86 -6.46 -10.70
C ASP A 50 -10.19 -5.45 -11.68
N GLU A 51 -9.30 -4.58 -11.21
CA GLU A 51 -8.79 -3.46 -12.01
C GLU A 51 -7.46 -3.66 -12.73
N VAL A 52 -7.33 -2.86 -13.80
CA VAL A 52 -6.55 -3.13 -15.01
C VAL A 52 -5.25 -2.34 -15.09
N GLU A 53 -5.03 -1.30 -14.27
CA GLU A 53 -3.75 -0.57 -14.27
C GLU A 53 -3.34 -0.05 -12.89
N SER A 54 -2.05 -0.25 -12.59
CA SER A 54 -1.28 0.14 -11.40
C SER A 54 -1.89 1.32 -10.62
N PRO A 55 -2.49 1.08 -9.45
CA PRO A 55 -3.26 2.12 -8.77
C PRO A 55 -2.40 3.04 -7.89
N LEU A 56 -1.18 2.63 -7.58
CA LEU A 56 -0.33 3.26 -6.58
C LEU A 56 0.78 4.05 -7.27
N LYS A 57 0.38 5.10 -8.01
CA LYS A 57 1.31 6.05 -8.66
C LYS A 57 1.38 7.40 -7.94
N GLN A 58 0.82 7.49 -6.74
CA GLN A 58 0.58 8.78 -6.11
C GLN A 58 0.85 8.82 -4.62
N ARG A 59 1.30 10.01 -4.23
CA ARG A 59 1.87 10.35 -2.94
C ARG A 59 0.81 10.42 -1.86
N ALA A 60 0.47 9.27 -1.28
CA ALA A 60 -0.47 9.20 -0.17
C ALA A 60 0.27 9.56 1.14
N PHE A 61 0.15 10.80 1.60
CA PHE A 61 0.70 11.24 2.88
C PHE A 61 -0.19 10.79 4.03
N PHE A 62 0.22 9.75 4.77
CA PHE A 62 -0.47 9.33 5.99
C PHE A 62 0.08 10.11 7.20
N PRO A 63 -0.78 10.83 7.96
CA PRO A 63 -0.34 11.69 9.05
C PRO A 63 -0.01 10.93 10.34
N THR A 64 -0.26 9.62 10.39
CA THR A 64 -0.13 8.82 11.61
C THR A 64 1.17 8.02 11.64
N PRO A 65 1.97 8.14 12.71
CA PRO A 65 3.05 7.21 12.95
C PRO A 65 2.46 5.81 13.15
N PHE A 66 2.98 4.85 12.37
CA PHE A 66 2.60 3.44 12.30
C PHE A 66 1.41 3.11 11.38
N THR A 67 1.67 3.08 10.07
CA THR A 67 0.76 2.47 9.09
C THR A 67 1.27 1.06 8.73
N PHE A 68 0.40 0.07 8.86
CA PHE A 68 0.57 -1.27 8.29
C PHE A 68 -0.24 -1.35 6.99
N LEU A 69 0.42 -1.67 5.88
CA LEU A 69 -0.21 -1.83 4.57
C LEU A 69 -0.25 -3.31 4.21
N SER A 70 -1.44 -3.85 3.99
CA SER A 70 -1.63 -5.21 3.48
C SER A 70 -2.29 -5.12 2.10
N ILE A 71 -1.67 -5.75 1.10
CA ILE A 71 -2.19 -5.82 -0.26
C ILE A 71 -2.31 -7.30 -0.63
N ARG A 72 -3.53 -7.75 -0.90
CA ARG A 72 -3.84 -9.15 -1.18
C ARG A 72 -4.72 -9.31 -2.42
N ASP A 73 -4.53 -10.42 -3.14
CA ASP A 73 -5.37 -10.83 -4.26
C ASP A 73 -5.50 -9.75 -5.36
N LEU A 74 -4.37 -9.14 -5.76
CA LEU A 74 -4.32 -8.16 -6.83
C LEU A 74 -3.59 -8.73 -8.06
N PRO A 75 -4.28 -9.51 -8.93
CA PRO A 75 -3.64 -10.24 -10.02
C PRO A 75 -2.98 -9.35 -11.08
N ASN A 76 -3.50 -8.14 -11.31
CA ASN A 76 -2.99 -7.22 -12.34
C ASN A 76 -2.09 -6.11 -11.77
N LEU A 77 -1.73 -6.16 -10.48
CA LEU A 77 -0.87 -5.13 -9.88
C LEU A 77 0.57 -5.33 -10.36
N LYS A 78 1.06 -4.45 -11.23
CA LYS A 78 2.41 -4.54 -11.80
C LYS A 78 3.50 -3.82 -11.01
N SER A 79 3.12 -2.70 -10.41
CA SER A 79 4.04 -1.85 -9.65
C SER A 79 3.31 -1.25 -8.46
N LEU A 80 4.06 -1.10 -7.38
CA LEU A 80 3.65 -0.44 -6.16
C LEU A 80 4.56 0.77 -5.96
N GLU A 81 4.01 1.97 -5.74
CA GLU A 81 4.78 3.10 -5.25
C GLU A 81 4.43 3.38 -3.80
N LEU A 82 5.43 3.29 -2.93
CA LEU A 82 5.31 3.58 -1.50
C LEU A 82 5.72 5.02 -1.16
N GLN A 83 6.02 5.83 -2.19
CA GLN A 83 6.41 7.22 -2.04
C GLN A 83 5.21 8.01 -1.50
N GLY A 84 5.20 8.31 -0.20
CA GLY A 84 4.07 8.95 0.49
C GLY A 84 3.78 8.33 1.85
N PHE A 85 4.02 7.02 1.98
CA PHE A 85 3.90 6.32 3.25
C PHE A 85 5.13 6.59 4.14
N THR A 86 5.32 7.85 4.53
CA THR A 86 6.50 8.32 5.29
C THR A 86 6.71 7.55 6.59
N PHE A 87 5.64 7.04 7.21
CA PHE A 87 5.66 6.29 8.47
C PHE A 87 5.15 4.85 8.32
N LEU A 88 5.42 4.20 7.18
CA LEU A 88 5.09 2.80 6.97
C LEU A 88 5.97 1.92 7.85
N TYR A 89 5.37 1.18 8.77
CA TYR A 89 6.11 0.27 9.64
C TYR A 89 6.08 -1.17 9.15
N GLY A 90 4.97 -1.58 8.51
CA GLY A 90 4.79 -2.92 8.01
C GLY A 90 4.16 -2.94 6.61
N LEU A 91 4.68 -3.81 5.76
CA LEU A 91 4.15 -4.11 4.44
C LEU A 91 3.94 -5.62 4.28
N GLU A 92 2.74 -6.00 3.88
CA GLU A 92 2.34 -7.37 3.55
C GLU A 92 1.81 -7.41 2.13
N LEU A 93 2.38 -8.28 1.30
CA LEU A 93 1.97 -8.54 -0.07
C LEU A 93 1.67 -10.02 -0.22
N GLU A 94 0.45 -10.36 -0.62
CA GLU A 94 0.00 -11.73 -0.84
C GLU A 94 -0.73 -11.84 -2.18
N ASP A 95 -0.53 -12.94 -2.91
CA ASP A 95 -1.29 -13.28 -4.12
C ASP A 95 -1.34 -12.13 -5.18
N CYS A 96 -0.19 -11.48 -5.41
CA CYS A 96 -0.01 -10.44 -6.43
C CYS A 96 0.95 -10.94 -7.54
N PRO A 97 0.52 -11.82 -8.45
CA PRO A 97 1.38 -12.52 -9.40
C PRO A 97 2.08 -11.63 -10.43
N GLU A 98 1.47 -10.51 -10.84
CA GLU A 98 2.07 -9.59 -11.81
C GLU A 98 2.98 -8.53 -11.18
N LEU A 99 3.13 -8.51 -9.85
CA LEU A 99 3.87 -7.45 -9.15
C LEU A 99 5.37 -7.60 -9.39
N GLN A 100 5.96 -6.62 -10.06
CA GLN A 100 7.37 -6.63 -10.45
C GLN A 100 8.23 -5.73 -9.57
N SER A 101 7.68 -4.74 -8.88
CA SER A 101 8.51 -3.84 -8.07
C SER A 101 7.74 -3.17 -6.93
N LEU A 102 8.44 -2.94 -5.81
CA LEU A 102 7.92 -2.29 -4.60
C LEU A 102 7.96 -0.77 -4.63
N SER A 103 8.91 -0.21 -5.37
CA SER A 103 9.12 1.23 -5.63
C SER A 103 10.34 1.38 -6.53
N GLU A 104 10.30 2.33 -7.49
CA GLU A 104 11.46 2.63 -8.33
C GLU A 104 12.54 3.43 -7.58
N VAL A 105 12.16 4.22 -6.58
CA VAL A 105 13.04 5.23 -5.95
C VAL A 105 13.65 4.75 -4.62
N SER A 106 12.82 4.37 -3.64
CA SER A 106 13.29 3.79 -2.36
C SER A 106 12.11 3.33 -1.50
N LEU A 107 12.33 2.36 -0.61
CA LEU A 107 11.39 2.02 0.45
C LEU A 107 11.35 3.12 1.54
N PRO A 108 10.25 3.25 2.30
CA PRO A 108 10.19 4.11 3.48
C PRO A 108 11.26 3.72 4.51
N SER A 109 11.94 4.73 5.08
CA SER A 109 13.05 4.52 6.04
C SER A 109 12.62 3.87 7.36
N ASP A 110 11.37 4.05 7.75
CA ASP A 110 10.80 3.50 9.00
C ASP A 110 10.24 2.07 8.84
N LEU A 111 10.40 1.45 7.67
CA LEU A 111 9.89 0.11 7.40
C LEU A 111 10.63 -0.92 8.25
N PHE A 112 9.90 -1.53 9.18
CA PHE A 112 10.43 -2.54 10.09
C PHE A 112 10.16 -3.97 9.60
N SER A 113 8.98 -4.19 9.00
CA SER A 113 8.53 -5.51 8.59
C SER A 113 8.11 -5.54 7.12
N LEU A 114 8.63 -6.49 6.36
CA LEU A 114 8.28 -6.77 4.99
C LEU A 114 7.91 -8.25 4.85
N TYR A 115 6.74 -8.51 4.29
CA TYR A 115 6.23 -9.84 4.04
C TYR A 115 5.75 -9.95 2.60
N ILE A 116 6.28 -10.93 1.87
CA ILE A 116 5.96 -11.18 0.46
C ILE A 116 5.65 -12.67 0.32
N ARG A 117 4.44 -13.00 -0.15
CA ARG A 117 4.02 -14.37 -0.41
C ARG A 117 3.19 -14.48 -1.68
N SER A 118 3.32 -15.59 -2.41
CA SER A 118 2.60 -15.84 -3.66
C SER A 118 2.72 -14.67 -4.66
N CYS A 119 3.86 -13.99 -4.66
CA CYS A 119 4.18 -12.87 -5.54
C CYS A 119 5.41 -13.22 -6.39
N PRO A 120 5.34 -14.24 -7.27
CA PRO A 120 6.48 -14.88 -7.90
C PRO A 120 7.47 -13.92 -8.58
N LEU A 121 6.99 -12.91 -9.31
CA LEU A 121 7.86 -11.95 -9.97
C LEU A 121 8.64 -11.08 -8.97
N LEU A 122 7.98 -10.65 -7.89
CA LEU A 122 8.61 -9.86 -6.85
C LEU A 122 9.53 -10.71 -5.98
N GLU A 123 9.12 -11.92 -5.60
CA GLU A 123 9.94 -12.85 -4.82
C GLU A 123 11.27 -13.15 -5.51
N GLN A 124 11.27 -13.35 -6.83
CA GLN A 124 12.50 -13.53 -7.61
C GLN A 124 13.41 -12.30 -7.56
N ARG A 125 12.84 -11.09 -7.62
CA ARG A 125 13.60 -9.84 -7.56
C ARG A 125 14.07 -9.49 -6.15
N CYS A 126 13.34 -9.91 -5.14
CA CYS A 126 13.68 -9.75 -3.73
C CYS A 126 14.45 -10.94 -3.16
N LEU A 127 14.89 -11.88 -4.01
CA LEU A 127 15.64 -13.06 -3.58
C LEU A 127 16.90 -12.65 -2.81
N GLN A 128 17.11 -13.25 -1.65
CA GLN A 128 18.23 -12.91 -0.79
C GLN A 128 19.57 -13.02 -1.54
N ASP A 129 20.38 -11.97 -1.42
CA ASP A 129 21.75 -11.79 -1.97
C ASP A 129 21.89 -11.79 -3.50
N THR A 130 20.85 -12.18 -4.24
CA THR A 130 20.91 -12.41 -5.69
C THR A 130 19.85 -11.65 -6.48
N GLY A 131 18.76 -11.27 -5.82
CA GLY A 131 17.67 -10.50 -6.40
C GLY A 131 18.06 -9.05 -6.65
N GLU A 132 17.61 -8.50 -7.78
CA GLU A 132 17.88 -7.12 -8.19
C GLU A 132 17.40 -6.07 -7.17
N ASP A 133 16.29 -6.35 -6.50
CA ASP A 133 15.68 -5.47 -5.48
C ASP A 133 16.14 -5.81 -4.05
N TRP A 134 16.94 -6.86 -3.84
CA TRP A 134 17.47 -7.21 -2.51
C TRP A 134 18.17 -6.04 -1.80
N PRO A 135 19.07 -5.27 -2.46
CA PRO A 135 19.76 -4.15 -1.80
C PRO A 135 18.81 -3.04 -1.31
N LYS A 136 17.60 -2.96 -1.88
CA LYS A 136 16.58 -1.98 -1.46
C LYS A 136 15.89 -2.41 -0.17
N ILE A 137 15.78 -3.72 0.06
CA ILE A 137 15.03 -4.29 1.17
C ILE A 137 15.92 -4.86 2.27
N SER A 138 17.22 -5.11 2.02
CA SER A 138 18.14 -5.78 2.92
C SER A 138 18.35 -5.08 4.27
N ASN A 139 18.03 -3.80 4.36
CA ASN A 139 18.10 -3.03 5.61
C ASN A 139 16.84 -3.14 6.47
N VAL A 140 15.78 -3.80 5.97
CA VAL A 140 14.55 -4.04 6.73
C VAL A 140 14.82 -5.11 7.80
N PRO A 141 14.55 -4.83 9.09
CA PRO A 141 14.86 -5.75 10.18
C PRO A 141 14.16 -7.11 10.12
N ASN A 142 12.92 -7.15 9.62
CA ASN A 142 12.12 -8.36 9.55
C ASN A 142 11.62 -8.59 8.12
N ILE A 143 12.24 -9.53 7.40
CA ILE A 143 11.90 -9.87 6.01
C ILE A 143 11.47 -11.33 5.96
N VAL A 144 10.30 -11.57 5.37
CA VAL A 144 9.81 -12.91 5.06
C VAL A 144 9.38 -12.94 3.61
N ILE A 145 9.94 -13.88 2.85
CA ILE A 145 9.67 -14.09 1.42
C ILE A 145 9.39 -15.58 1.23
N GLY A 146 8.24 -15.94 0.66
CA GLY A 146 7.95 -17.32 0.22
C GLY A 146 6.48 -17.70 0.18
#